data_AF-A0A9P0JRI6-F1
#
_entry.id   AF-A0A9P0JRI6-F1
#
_cell.length_a   1.000
_cell.length_b   1.000
_cell.length_c   1.000
_cell.angle_alpha   90.00
_cell.angle_beta   90.00
_cell.angle_gamma   90.00
#
_symmetry.space_group_name_H-M   'P 1'
#
loop_
_entity.id
_entity.type
_entity.pdbx_description
1 polymer ?
#
loop_
_entity_poly.entity_id
_entity_poly.type
_entity_poly.pdbx_seq_one_letter_code
_entity_poly.pdbx_strand_id
1 'polypeptide(L)'
;MPHVEILFNQLQKRKPEPAQVKTAIDNFEKCIVDVRNKIDDIINEAKSICTEPQGNKRRRRNNSSHDHRVAALEVCDNIVNSANDRFQFKDHLVAAFHFFPEHFGGYCGMFPDDKLETTCLAYPELEKSRLKTELSVIYARNDFRDLHGSLSLLKFLIQNSLD
;
A
#
# COMPACT_ATOMS: atom_id res chain seq x y z
N MET A 1 20.71 5.93 -7.20
CA MET A 1 19.71 6.14 -8.28
C MET A 1 18.74 7.20 -7.76
N PRO A 2 18.86 8.46 -8.19
CA PRO A 2 18.23 9.58 -7.49
C PRO A 2 16.71 9.47 -7.42
N HIS A 3 16.05 8.94 -8.46
CA HIS A 3 14.59 8.77 -8.45
C HIS A 3 14.10 7.68 -7.49
N VAL A 4 14.87 6.60 -7.29
CA VAL A 4 14.54 5.53 -6.33
C VAL A 4 14.74 6.04 -4.90
N GLU A 5 15.78 6.82 -4.65
CA GLU A 5 16.03 7.45 -3.35
C GLU A 5 15.00 8.55 -3.01
N ILE A 6 14.57 9.34 -4.01
CA ILE A 6 13.50 10.33 -3.82
C ILE A 6 12.19 9.61 -3.50
N LEU A 7 11.83 8.55 -4.24
CA LEU A 7 10.63 7.77 -3.95
C LEU A 7 10.73 7.12 -2.55
N PHE A 8 11.86 6.50 -2.24
CA PHE A 8 12.13 5.90 -0.93
C PHE A 8 11.98 6.93 0.20
N ASN A 9 12.58 8.11 0.06
CA ASN A 9 12.51 9.19 1.04
C ASN A 9 11.10 9.79 1.16
N GLN A 10 10.33 9.86 0.07
CA GLN A 10 8.93 10.29 0.11
C GLN A 10 8.03 9.25 0.79
N LEU A 11 8.27 7.96 0.56
CA LEU A 11 7.62 6.85 1.27
C LEU A 11 8.06 6.77 2.74
N GLN A 12 9.26 7.27 3.07
CA GLN A 12 9.79 7.33 4.43
C GLN A 12 9.25 8.50 5.25
N LYS A 13 8.53 9.47 4.64
CA LYS A 13 7.88 10.55 5.39
C LYS A 13 6.75 9.97 6.24
N ARG A 14 7.09 9.80 7.51
CA ARG A 14 6.31 9.14 8.56
C ARG A 14 4.99 9.84 8.82
N LYS A 15 3.92 9.23 8.31
CA LYS A 15 2.68 8.84 9.03
C LYS A 15 1.77 8.18 7.98
N PRO A 16 2.14 7.00 7.43
CA PRO A 16 1.21 6.27 6.57
C PRO A 16 0.07 5.77 7.46
N GLU A 17 -0.99 6.57 7.56
CA GLU A 17 -2.25 6.13 8.10
C GLU A 17 -2.68 4.90 7.30
N PRO A 18 -3.15 3.80 7.92
CA PRO A 18 -3.45 2.57 7.20
C PRO A 18 -4.50 2.80 6.09
N ALA A 19 -5.38 3.79 6.27
CA ALA A 19 -6.29 4.28 5.24
C ALA A 19 -5.54 4.79 4.00
N GLN A 20 -4.53 5.64 4.18
CA GLN A 20 -3.72 6.17 3.08
C GLN A 20 -2.93 5.07 2.36
N VAL A 21 -2.41 4.08 3.10
CA VAL A 21 -1.73 2.92 2.52
C VAL A 21 -2.70 2.12 1.65
N LYS A 22 -3.88 1.80 2.18
CA LYS A 22 -4.92 1.09 1.44
C LYS A 22 -5.32 1.85 0.17
N THR A 23 -5.59 3.16 0.28
CA THR A 23 -5.91 4.01 -0.87
C THR A 23 -4.77 4.08 -1.89
N ALA A 24 -3.51 4.16 -1.45
CA ALA A 24 -2.36 4.20 -2.34
C ALA A 24 -2.20 2.89 -3.12
N ILE A 25 -2.40 1.73 -2.47
CA ILE A 25 -2.38 0.42 -3.13
C ILE A 25 -3.51 0.33 -4.16
N ASP A 26 -4.73 0.68 -3.77
CA ASP A 26 -5.89 0.62 -4.67
C ASP A 26 -5.74 1.59 -5.87
N ASN A 27 -5.14 2.77 -5.66
CA ASN A 27 -4.85 3.72 -6.73
C ASN A 27 -3.74 3.22 -7.66
N PHE A 28 -2.70 2.60 -7.11
CA PHE A 28 -1.61 2.02 -7.89
C PHE A 28 -2.12 0.92 -8.82
N GLU A 29 -2.94 0.00 -8.31
CA GLU A 29 -3.60 -1.04 -9.10
C GLU A 29 -4.43 -0.43 -10.23
N LYS A 30 -5.27 0.56 -9.94
CA LYS A 30 -6.09 1.27 -10.94
C LYS A 30 -5.24 1.93 -12.03
N CYS A 31 -4.19 2.65 -11.65
CA CYS A 31 -3.33 3.34 -12.60
C CYS A 31 -2.67 2.37 -13.60
N ILE A 32 -2.24 1.19 -13.15
CA ILE A 32 -1.63 0.21 -14.07
C ILE A 32 -2.68 -0.38 -15.02
N VAL A 33 -3.89 -0.66 -14.53
CA VAL A 33 -5.00 -1.10 -15.37
C VAL A 33 -5.36 -0.03 -16.41
N ASP A 34 -5.36 1.25 -16.03
CA ASP A 34 -5.61 2.35 -16.96
C ASP A 34 -4.53 2.45 -18.05
N VAL A 35 -3.25 2.29 -17.69
CA VAL A 35 -2.14 2.24 -18.66
C VAL A 35 -2.29 1.05 -19.60
N ARG A 36 -2.64 -0.13 -19.06
CA ARG A 36 -2.89 -1.35 -19.84
C ARG A 36 -4.03 -1.17 -20.84
N ASN A 37 -5.10 -0.49 -20.45
CA ASN A 37 -6.26 -0.25 -21.31
C ASN A 37 -5.96 0.78 -22.42
N LYS A 38 -5.03 1.72 -22.16
CA LYS A 38 -4.61 2.76 -23.12
C LYS A 38 -3.34 2.40 -23.90
N ILE A 39 -2.92 1.13 -23.85
CA ILE A 39 -1.62 0.72 -24.40
C ILE A 39 -1.55 0.94 -25.91
N ASP A 40 -2.67 0.78 -26.61
CA ASP A 40 -2.74 0.99 -28.06
C ASP A 40 -2.56 2.47 -28.42
N ASP A 41 -3.13 3.39 -27.63
CA ASP A 41 -2.95 4.84 -27.80
C ASP A 41 -1.49 5.25 -27.53
N ILE A 42 -0.89 4.72 -26.46
CA ILE A 42 0.51 4.97 -26.09
C ILE A 42 1.47 4.47 -27.19
N ILE A 43 1.20 3.29 -27.76
CA ILE A 43 2.00 2.74 -28.86
C ILE A 43 1.86 3.60 -30.12
N ASN A 44 0.67 4.12 -30.41
CA ASN A 44 0.43 4.97 -31.56
C ASN A 44 1.07 6.36 -31.41
N GLU A 45 1.02 6.95 -30.21
CA GLU A 45 1.72 8.19 -29.88
C GLU A 45 3.23 8.04 -30.00
N ALA A 46 3.79 6.95 -29.46
CA ALA A 46 5.23 6.65 -29.57
C ALA A 46 5.70 6.52 -31.03
N LYS A 47 4.88 5.93 -31.91
CA LYS A 47 5.17 5.86 -33.36
C LYS A 47 5.16 7.23 -34.03
N SER A 48 4.29 8.14 -33.59
CA SER A 48 4.20 9.51 -34.11
C SER A 48 5.43 10.35 -33.75
N ILE A 49 6.00 10.10 -32.56
CA ILE A 49 7.20 10.80 -32.06
C ILE A 49 8.48 10.25 -32.72
N CYS A 50 8.55 8.95 -33.01
CA CYS A 50 9.70 8.30 -33.63
C CYS A 50 9.70 8.39 -35.16
N THR A 51 9.91 9.59 -35.72
CA THR A 51 10.32 9.74 -37.13
C THR A 51 11.84 9.59 -37.23
N GLU A 52 12.36 8.36 -37.28
CA GLU A 52 13.78 8.15 -37.60
C GLU A 52 14.08 8.53 -39.07
N PRO A 53 15.19 9.23 -39.37
CA PRO A 53 15.66 9.42 -40.73
C PRO A 53 16.06 8.05 -41.32
N GLN A 54 15.60 7.76 -42.54
CA GLN A 54 15.88 6.52 -43.25
C GLN A 54 17.38 6.38 -43.59
N GLY A 55 18.18 5.90 -42.64
CA GLY A 55 19.61 5.62 -42.81
C GLY A 55 19.93 4.14 -42.64
N ASN A 56 20.16 3.45 -43.76
CA ASN A 56 20.85 2.15 -43.91
C ASN A 56 20.44 1.00 -42.96
N LYS A 57 19.44 0.24 -43.42
CA LYS A 57 18.94 -1.02 -42.84
C LYS A 57 20.01 -2.13 -42.84
N ARG A 58 20.73 -2.32 -41.72
CA ARG A 58 21.07 -3.69 -41.28
C ARG A 58 19.76 -4.32 -40.84
N ARG A 59 19.40 -5.49 -41.42
CA ARG A 59 18.22 -6.29 -41.08
C ARG A 59 18.19 -6.61 -39.57
N ARG A 60 17.71 -5.68 -38.75
CA ARG A 60 17.18 -5.98 -37.43
C ARG A 60 15.95 -6.83 -37.68
N ARG A 61 15.97 -8.05 -37.15
CA ARG A 61 14.85 -8.99 -37.08
C ARG A 61 13.58 -8.15 -36.80
N ASN A 62 12.58 -8.24 -37.66
CA ASN A 62 11.32 -7.49 -37.54
C ASN A 62 10.70 -7.76 -36.16
N ASN A 63 11.01 -6.95 -35.14
CA ASN A 63 10.14 -6.82 -33.98
C ASN A 63 8.94 -6.07 -34.49
N SER A 64 7.91 -6.82 -34.85
CA SER A 64 6.67 -6.27 -35.36
C SER A 64 6.06 -5.35 -34.30
N SER A 65 5.26 -4.36 -34.72
CA SER A 65 4.47 -3.56 -33.76
C SER A 65 3.62 -4.45 -32.85
N HIS A 66 3.30 -5.67 -33.28
CA HIS A 66 2.61 -6.67 -32.50
C HIS A 66 3.47 -7.20 -31.34
N ASP A 67 4.77 -7.45 -31.57
CA ASP A 67 5.69 -7.95 -30.53
C ASP A 67 5.88 -6.93 -29.41
N HIS A 68 5.99 -5.63 -29.74
CA HIS A 68 6.08 -4.57 -28.72
C HIS A 68 4.79 -4.42 -27.91
N ARG A 69 3.63 -4.60 -28.55
CA ARG A 69 2.34 -4.58 -27.88
C ARG A 69 2.20 -5.73 -26.89
N VAL A 70 2.54 -6.94 -27.33
CA VAL A 70 2.50 -8.15 -26.48
C VAL A 70 3.44 -7.99 -25.28
N ALA A 71 4.67 -7.54 -25.51
CA ALA A 71 5.63 -7.29 -24.43
C ALA A 71 5.15 -6.23 -23.43
N ALA A 72 4.55 -5.13 -23.91
CA ALA A 72 4.05 -4.06 -23.04
C ALA A 72 2.85 -4.54 -22.19
N LEU A 73 1.96 -5.34 -22.77
CA LEU A 73 0.85 -5.97 -22.03
C LEU A 73 1.38 -6.93 -20.96
N GLU A 74 2.34 -7.78 -21.31
CA GLU A 74 2.97 -8.73 -20.39
C GLU A 74 3.67 -8.02 -19.23
N VAL A 75 4.33 -6.88 -19.48
CA VAL A 75 4.92 -6.05 -18.42
C VAL A 75 3.83 -5.50 -17.51
N CYS A 76 2.73 -4.96 -18.05
CA CYS A 76 1.63 -4.46 -17.23
C CYS A 76 1.03 -5.58 -16.37
N ASP A 77 0.76 -6.74 -16.96
CA ASP A 77 0.21 -7.91 -16.28
C ASP A 77 1.16 -8.39 -15.16
N ASN A 78 2.47 -8.44 -15.42
CA ASN A 78 3.47 -8.82 -14.42
C ASN A 78 3.54 -7.83 -13.25
N ILE A 79 3.44 -6.52 -13.52
CA ILE A 79 3.42 -5.50 -12.45
C ILE A 79 2.15 -5.63 -11.61
N VAL A 80 0.98 -5.80 -12.24
CA VAL A 80 -0.30 -6.01 -11.53
C VAL A 80 -0.24 -7.27 -10.68
N ASN A 81 0.21 -8.38 -11.23
CA ASN A 81 0.33 -9.64 -10.50
C ASN A 81 1.32 -9.52 -9.34
N SER A 82 2.48 -8.90 -9.56
CA SER A 82 3.47 -8.66 -8.49
C SER A 82 2.92 -7.75 -7.39
N ALA A 83 2.11 -6.76 -7.75
CA ALA A 83 1.46 -5.87 -6.79
C ALA A 83 0.40 -6.63 -5.99
N ASN A 84 -0.45 -7.40 -6.67
CA ASN A 84 -1.44 -8.26 -6.05
C ASN A 84 -0.77 -9.24 -5.09
N ASP A 85 0.21 -10.02 -5.52
CA ASP A 85 0.89 -10.99 -4.67
C ASP A 85 1.50 -10.35 -3.41
N ARG A 86 2.09 -9.15 -3.55
CA ARG A 86 2.71 -8.43 -2.43
C ARG A 86 1.71 -7.80 -1.48
N PHE A 87 0.58 -7.33 -1.99
CA PHE A 87 -0.39 -6.53 -1.24
C PHE A 87 -1.76 -7.20 -1.10
N GLN A 88 -1.86 -8.50 -1.43
CA GLN A 88 -3.10 -9.29 -1.40
C GLN A 88 -3.73 -9.29 -0.01
N PHE A 89 -2.89 -9.50 1.00
CA PHE A 89 -3.33 -9.52 2.39
C PHE A 89 -3.38 -8.10 2.94
N LYS A 90 -4.54 -7.44 2.89
CA LYS A 90 -4.73 -6.06 3.37
C LYS A 90 -5.26 -6.00 4.81
N ASP A 91 -5.65 -7.12 5.42
CA ASP A 91 -6.35 -7.13 6.71
C ASP A 91 -5.44 -6.75 7.90
N HIS A 92 -4.12 -6.92 7.77
CA HIS A 92 -3.15 -6.40 8.74
C HIS A 92 -3.22 -4.86 8.88
N LEU A 93 -3.64 -4.15 7.81
CA LEU A 93 -3.87 -2.71 7.88
C LEU A 93 -5.07 -2.38 8.78
N VAL A 94 -6.06 -3.27 8.84
CA VAL A 94 -7.22 -3.13 9.73
C VAL A 94 -6.79 -3.26 11.19
N ALA A 95 -5.96 -4.28 11.48
CA ALA A 95 -5.37 -4.48 12.81
C ALA A 95 -4.56 -3.25 13.27
N ALA A 96 -3.80 -2.64 12.37
CA ALA A 96 -2.99 -1.47 12.67
C ALA A 96 -3.83 -0.30 13.21
N PHE A 97 -5.08 -0.10 12.77
CA PHE A 97 -5.95 0.98 13.25
C PHE A 97 -6.21 0.96 14.76
N HIS A 98 -6.13 -0.21 15.40
CA HIS A 98 -6.26 -0.31 16.86
C HIS A 98 -5.09 0.32 17.62
N PHE A 99 -3.98 0.60 16.94
CA PHE A 99 -2.74 1.08 17.55
C PHE A 99 -2.33 2.47 17.05
N PHE A 100 -3.29 3.27 16.54
CA PHE A 100 -3.07 4.69 16.22
C PHE A 100 -3.64 5.56 17.33
N PRO A 101 -2.78 6.15 18.19
CA PRO A 101 -3.18 7.00 19.30
C PRO A 101 -4.17 8.11 18.93
N GLU A 102 -4.03 8.66 17.72
CA GLU A 102 -4.89 9.71 17.18
C GLU A 102 -6.39 9.33 17.19
N HIS A 103 -6.74 8.05 17.20
CA HIS A 103 -8.12 7.57 17.25
C HIS A 103 -8.60 7.17 18.65
N PHE A 104 -7.71 7.09 19.65
CA PHE A 104 -8.03 6.51 20.97
C PHE A 104 -9.10 7.30 21.72
N GLY A 105 -9.10 8.63 21.59
CA GLY A 105 -10.14 9.49 22.16
C GLY A 105 -11.54 9.12 21.66
N GLY A 106 -11.68 8.86 20.35
CA GLY A 106 -12.93 8.41 19.75
C GLY A 106 -13.29 6.97 20.15
N TYR A 107 -12.30 6.07 20.16
CA TYR A 107 -12.51 4.66 20.49
C TYR A 107 -12.88 4.40 21.95
N CYS A 108 -12.47 5.27 22.88
CA CYS A 108 -12.92 5.19 24.25
C CYS A 108 -14.43 5.43 24.39
N GLY A 109 -15.01 6.30 23.56
CA GLY A 109 -16.45 6.57 23.55
C GLY A 109 -17.23 5.53 22.76
N MET A 110 -16.68 5.09 21.62
CA MET A 110 -17.27 4.06 20.77
C MET A 110 -16.18 3.08 20.31
N PHE A 111 -16.16 1.90 20.92
CA PHE A 111 -15.17 0.88 20.58
C PHE A 111 -15.36 0.40 19.12
N PRO A 112 -14.28 0.26 18.33
CA PRO A 112 -14.35 -0.16 16.93
C PRO A 112 -14.49 -1.69 16.81
N ASP A 113 -15.68 -2.21 17.12
CA ASP A 113 -15.99 -3.65 17.10
C ASP A 113 -15.86 -4.28 15.70
N ASP A 114 -16.17 -3.52 14.65
CA ASP A 114 -16.02 -3.92 13.25
C ASP A 114 -14.55 -4.21 12.88
N LYS A 115 -13.64 -3.35 13.33
CA LYS A 115 -12.20 -3.52 13.12
C LYS A 115 -11.65 -4.67 13.95
N LEU A 116 -12.16 -4.86 15.17
CA LEU A 116 -11.76 -5.96 16.04
C LEU A 116 -12.16 -7.31 15.44
N GLU A 117 -13.39 -7.42 14.92
CA GLU A 117 -13.86 -8.62 14.23
C GLU A 117 -12.94 -8.97 13.05
N THR A 118 -12.68 -7.99 12.19
CA THR A 118 -11.80 -8.16 11.03
C THR A 118 -10.38 -8.58 11.45
N THR A 119 -9.87 -8.00 12.53
CA THR A 119 -8.55 -8.33 13.08
C THR A 119 -8.48 -9.77 13.60
N CYS A 120 -9.49 -10.23 14.34
CA CYS A 120 -9.53 -11.60 14.84
C CYS A 120 -9.77 -12.64 13.74
N LEU A 121 -10.48 -12.28 12.66
CA LEU A 121 -10.58 -13.13 11.47
C LEU A 121 -9.22 -13.26 10.76
N ALA A 122 -8.46 -12.18 10.69
CA ALA A 122 -7.14 -12.15 10.06
C ALA A 122 -6.05 -12.83 10.89
N TYR A 123 -6.20 -12.83 12.22
CA TYR A 123 -5.26 -13.44 13.18
C TYR A 123 -6.03 -14.31 14.18
N PRO A 124 -6.37 -15.57 13.80
CA PRO A 124 -7.18 -16.47 14.62
C PRO A 124 -6.54 -16.84 15.96
N GLU A 125 -5.22 -16.65 16.12
CA GLU A 125 -4.52 -16.89 17.39
C GLU A 125 -4.83 -15.82 18.45
N LEU A 126 -5.40 -14.67 18.06
CA LEU A 126 -5.75 -13.60 18.98
C LEU A 126 -7.06 -13.91 19.72
N GLU A 127 -6.99 -13.90 21.05
CA GLU A 127 -8.19 -14.03 21.89
C GLU A 127 -8.99 -12.72 21.89
N LYS A 128 -10.12 -12.71 21.17
CA LYS A 128 -10.96 -11.51 20.96
C LYS A 128 -11.36 -10.79 22.26
N SER A 129 -11.82 -11.53 23.27
CA SER A 129 -12.25 -10.99 24.57
C SER A 129 -11.12 -10.26 25.29
N ARG A 130 -9.96 -10.90 25.33
CA ARG A 130 -8.76 -10.36 25.96
C ARG A 130 -8.25 -9.12 25.22
N LEU A 131 -8.11 -9.21 23.90
CA LEU A 131 -7.67 -8.08 23.07
C LEU A 131 -8.61 -6.87 23.20
N LYS A 132 -9.93 -7.09 23.20
CA LYS A 132 -10.92 -6.03 23.43
C LYS A 132 -10.71 -5.33 24.77
N THR A 133 -10.45 -6.10 25.82
CA THR A 133 -10.24 -5.59 27.18
C THR A 133 -8.96 -4.77 27.25
N GLU A 134 -7.84 -5.29 26.75
CA GLU A 134 -6.54 -4.62 26.71
C GLU A 134 -6.62 -3.30 25.91
N LEU A 135 -7.20 -3.33 24.71
CA LEU A 135 -7.40 -2.14 23.89
C LEU A 135 -8.29 -1.10 24.57
N SER A 136 -9.37 -1.53 25.25
CA SER A 136 -10.26 -0.62 25.98
C SER A 136 -9.52 0.12 27.10
N VAL A 137 -8.63 -0.58 27.81
CA VAL A 137 -7.78 0.04 28.85
C VAL A 137 -6.81 1.04 28.22
N ILE A 138 -6.17 0.70 27.10
CA ILE A 138 -5.27 1.61 26.38
C ILE A 138 -6.04 2.87 25.92
N TYR A 139 -7.22 2.71 25.33
CA TYR A 139 -8.01 3.83 24.83
C TYR A 139 -8.51 4.75 25.95
N ALA A 140 -8.75 4.21 27.16
CA ALA A 140 -9.28 4.97 28.29
C ALA A 140 -8.25 5.89 28.96
N ARG A 141 -6.96 5.56 28.90
CA ARG A 141 -5.91 6.30 29.59
C ARG A 141 -5.39 7.47 28.73
N ASN A 142 -5.17 8.62 29.38
CA ASN A 142 -4.76 9.85 28.68
C ASN A 142 -3.29 9.82 28.23
N ASP A 143 -2.42 9.15 28.98
CA ASP A 143 -1.00 8.99 28.62
C ASP A 143 -0.79 8.36 27.24
N PHE A 144 -1.66 7.43 26.86
CA PHE A 144 -1.67 6.83 25.52
C PHE A 144 -2.28 7.73 24.45
N ARG A 145 -3.22 8.62 24.80
CA ARG A 145 -3.89 9.53 23.84
C ARG A 145 -3.00 10.70 23.43
N ASP A 146 -2.08 11.09 24.30
CA ASP A 146 -1.13 12.19 24.03
C ASP A 146 0.03 11.74 23.12
N LEU A 147 0.11 10.45 22.80
CA LEU A 147 1.09 9.91 21.85
C LEU A 147 0.69 10.23 20.41
N HIS A 148 1.69 10.24 19.52
CA HIS A 148 1.47 10.43 18.09
C HIS A 148 2.14 9.34 17.27
N GLY A 149 1.32 8.63 16.49
CA GLY A 149 1.71 7.49 15.67
C GLY A 149 2.05 6.23 16.47
N SER A 150 1.93 5.09 15.79
CA SER A 150 2.10 3.75 16.39
C SER A 150 3.53 3.45 16.90
N LEU A 151 4.56 4.10 16.35
CA LEU A 151 5.94 3.91 16.83
C LEU A 151 6.14 4.49 18.24
N SER A 152 5.51 5.63 18.52
CA SER A 152 5.58 6.26 19.85
C SER A 152 4.85 5.41 20.88
N LEU A 153 3.71 4.82 20.50
CA LEU A 153 2.98 3.84 21.29
C LEU A 153 3.82 2.61 21.63
N LEU A 154 4.45 1.98 20.62
CA LEU A 154 5.30 0.82 20.84
C LEU A 154 6.46 1.13 21.79
N LYS A 155 7.14 2.27 21.59
CA LYS A 155 8.22 2.69 22.51
C LYS A 155 7.71 2.88 23.93
N PHE A 156 6.53 3.45 24.09
CA PHE A 156 5.93 3.65 25.41
C PHE A 156 5.63 2.32 26.12
N LEU A 157 5.07 1.34 25.41
CA LEU A 157 4.81 0.01 25.97
C LEU A 157 6.09 -0.67 26.48
N ILE A 158 7.12 -0.72 25.63
CA ILE A 158 8.41 -1.34 25.96
C ILE A 158 9.09 -0.61 27.13
N GLN A 159 9.10 0.73 27.13
CA GLN A 159 9.76 1.52 28.17
C GLN A 159 9.12 1.36 29.55
N ASN A 160 7.82 1.07 29.59
CA ASN A 160 7.07 0.88 30.82
C ASN A 160 6.86 -0.59 31.19
N SER A 161 7.45 -1.53 30.44
CA SER A 161 7.27 -2.98 30.63
C SER A 161 5.80 -3.38 30.68
N LEU A 162 4.99 -2.81 29.78
CA LEU A 162 3.55 -3.08 29.64
C LEU A 162 3.28 -4.17 28.58
N ASP A 163 4.28 -5.02 28.33
CA ASP A 163 4.28 -6.09 27.33
C ASP A 163 3.67 -7.40 27.89
#